data_AF-A0AAW0DYB4-F1
#
_entry.id   AF-A0AAW0DYB4-F1
#
_cell.length_a   1.000
_cell.length_b   1.000
_cell.length_c   1.000
_cell.angle_alpha   90.00
_cell.angle_beta   90.00
_cell.angle_gamma   90.00
#
_symmetry.space_group_name_H-M   'P 1'
#
loop_
_entity.id
_entity.type
_entity.pdbx_description
1 polymer ?
#
loop_
_entity_poly.entity_id
_entity_poly.type
_entity_poly.pdbx_seq_one_letter_code
_entity_poly.pdbx_strand_id
1 'polypeptide(L)'
;MEDSPIPKLPKARPPKKVLTAEEKEEAKAQRAANKVLREKRTEWEASLPPPFQQSSSFKHSAGTLVTFKTDAKRVFGLSERDMETLRYEACPWSIKQYYALADVRALQRRKFSAGALPSMELKGHLRVLETLSSGGHRGKSNFPYAYDDAACYYPMWA
;
A
#
# COMPACT_ATOMS: atom_id res chain seq x y z
N MET A 1 -22.36 44.69 -9.72
CA MET A 1 -22.82 43.31 -9.42
C MET A 1 -21.88 42.78 -8.36
N GLU A 2 -22.25 42.94 -7.10
CA GLU A 2 -21.44 42.48 -5.97
C GLU A 2 -21.84 41.05 -5.62
N ASP A 3 -21.01 40.08 -6.01
CA ASP A 3 -21.16 38.69 -5.58
C ASP A 3 -20.64 38.53 -4.15
N SER A 4 -21.54 38.65 -3.18
CA SER A 4 -21.24 38.31 -1.78
C SER A 4 -21.13 36.80 -1.60
N PRO A 5 -20.03 36.27 -1.02
CA PRO A 5 -19.87 34.84 -0.79
C PRO A 5 -20.73 34.37 0.38
N ILE A 6 -21.66 33.46 0.12
CA ILE A 6 -22.53 32.83 1.13
C ILE A 6 -21.67 32.03 2.13
N PRO A 7 -21.71 32.33 3.44
CA PRO A 7 -20.94 31.59 4.43
C PRO A 7 -21.50 30.17 4.61
N LYS A 8 -20.66 29.15 4.39
CA LYS A 8 -21.00 27.74 4.62
C LYS A 8 -21.10 27.48 6.13
N LEU A 9 -22.32 27.25 6.63
CA LEU A 9 -22.56 26.87 8.02
C LEU A 9 -21.88 25.52 8.36
N PRO A 10 -21.25 25.39 9.54
CA PRO A 10 -20.63 24.14 9.97
C PRO A 10 -21.70 23.07 10.23
N LYS A 11 -21.57 21.91 9.59
CA LYS A 11 -22.46 20.76 9.81
C LYS A 11 -22.37 20.30 11.28
N ALA A 12 -23.51 20.22 11.95
CA ALA A 12 -23.61 19.71 13.31
C ALA A 12 -23.10 18.26 13.40
N ARG A 13 -22.30 17.97 14.43
CA ARG A 13 -21.79 16.60 14.67
C ARG A 13 -22.93 15.69 15.12
N PRO A 14 -23.00 14.44 14.65
CA PRO A 14 -24.03 13.49 15.09
C PRO A 14 -23.90 13.21 16.60
N PRO A 15 -25.02 12.91 17.29
CA PRO A 15 -25.02 12.59 18.72
C PRO A 15 -24.21 11.32 19.00
N LYS A 16 -23.47 11.31 20.12
CA LYS A 16 -22.66 10.16 20.55
C LYS A 16 -23.58 8.97 20.87
N LYS A 17 -23.42 7.84 20.16
CA LYS A 17 -24.07 6.57 20.52
C LYS A 17 -23.66 6.17 21.94
N VAL A 18 -24.65 5.92 22.80
CA VAL A 18 -24.45 5.39 24.14
C VAL A 18 -24.21 3.89 23.99
N LEU A 19 -22.94 3.47 24.06
CA LEU A 19 -22.54 2.06 23.97
C LEU A 19 -23.07 1.28 25.19
N THR A 20 -23.62 0.09 24.94
CA THR A 20 -24.07 -0.84 25.99
C THR A 20 -22.87 -1.37 26.79
N ALA A 21 -23.11 -2.00 27.95
CA ALA A 21 -22.02 -2.50 28.81
C ALA A 21 -21.13 -3.53 28.08
N GLU A 22 -21.73 -4.38 27.24
CA GLU A 22 -21.05 -5.40 26.44
C GLU A 22 -20.16 -4.79 25.35
N GLU A 23 -20.66 -3.79 24.60
CA GLU A 23 -19.86 -3.08 23.59
C GLU A 23 -18.66 -2.34 24.19
N LYS A 24 -18.73 -1.94 25.46
CA LYS A 24 -17.60 -1.31 26.17
C LYS A 24 -16.49 -2.31 26.49
N GLU A 25 -16.82 -3.57 26.77
CA GLU A 25 -15.83 -4.61 27.04
C GLU A 25 -15.14 -5.07 25.75
N GLU A 26 -15.91 -5.26 24.67
CA GLU A 26 -15.35 -5.54 23.35
C GLU A 26 -14.45 -4.40 22.87
N ALA A 27 -14.85 -3.14 23.08
CA ALA A 27 -14.02 -1.99 22.74
C ALA A 27 -12.72 -1.94 23.56
N LYS A 28 -12.74 -2.37 24.84
CA LYS A 28 -11.52 -2.49 25.65
C LYS A 28 -10.61 -3.60 25.15
N ALA A 29 -11.16 -4.77 24.81
CA ALA A 29 -10.41 -5.89 24.24
C ALA A 29 -9.77 -5.51 22.90
N GLN A 30 -10.52 -4.85 22.01
CA GLN A 30 -10.00 -4.36 20.74
C GLN A 30 -8.90 -3.30 20.92
N ARG A 31 -9.04 -2.40 21.90
CA ARG A 31 -7.99 -1.41 22.21
C ARG A 31 -6.73 -2.08 22.72
N ALA A 32 -6.84 -3.11 23.56
CA ALA A 32 -5.69 -3.86 24.06
C ALA A 32 -4.98 -4.60 22.91
N ALA A 33 -5.74 -5.29 22.04
CA ALA A 33 -5.19 -5.96 20.85
C ALA A 33 -4.48 -4.97 19.91
N ASN A 34 -5.10 -3.80 19.67
CA ASN A 34 -4.49 -2.75 18.86
C ASN A 34 -3.20 -2.18 19.47
N LYS A 35 -3.08 -2.15 20.81
CA LYS A 35 -1.85 -1.71 21.48
C LYS A 35 -0.71 -2.68 21.21
N VAL A 36 -0.94 -3.98 21.38
CA VAL A 36 0.06 -5.02 21.10
C VAL A 36 0.51 -4.96 19.63
N LEU A 37 -0.42 -4.81 18.69
CA LEU A 37 -0.09 -4.68 17.28
C LEU A 37 0.73 -3.42 16.97
N ARG A 38 0.49 -2.31 17.66
CA ARG A 38 1.29 -1.08 17.51
C ARG A 38 2.72 -1.30 17.99
N GLU A 39 2.91 -1.93 19.13
CA GLU A 39 4.23 -2.24 19.69
C GLU A 39 5.00 -3.18 18.75
N LYS A 40 4.37 -4.26 18.28
CA LYS A 40 4.96 -5.18 17.29
C LYS A 40 5.34 -4.47 15.99
N ARG A 41 4.51 -3.51 15.54
CA ARG A 41 4.81 -2.72 14.35
C ARG A 41 6.01 -1.78 14.57
N THR A 42 6.12 -1.14 15.74
CA THR A 42 7.28 -0.30 16.06
C THR A 42 8.56 -1.11 16.20
N GLU A 43 8.49 -2.28 16.84
CA GLU A 43 9.61 -3.23 16.92
C GLU A 43 10.06 -3.67 15.51
N TRP A 44 9.10 -4.00 14.65
CA TRP A 44 9.37 -4.35 13.26
C TRP A 44 10.04 -3.19 12.51
N GLU A 45 9.48 -1.98 12.55
CA GLU A 45 10.03 -0.82 11.86
C GLU A 45 11.46 -0.47 12.32
N ALA A 46 11.77 -0.70 13.61
CA ALA A 46 13.12 -0.55 14.15
C ALA A 46 14.09 -1.66 13.72
N SER A 47 13.58 -2.87 13.48
CA SER A 47 14.38 -4.02 13.01
C SER A 47 14.73 -3.97 11.52
N LEU A 48 14.07 -3.09 10.76
CA LEU A 48 14.29 -2.99 9.32
C LEU A 48 15.70 -2.45 9.01
N PRO A 49 16.33 -2.95 7.93
CA PRO A 49 17.60 -2.42 7.48
C PRO A 49 17.48 -0.92 7.12
N PRO A 50 18.62 -0.21 7.02
CA PRO A 50 18.62 1.15 6.49
C PRO A 50 17.98 1.19 5.10
N PRO A 51 17.44 2.36 4.69
CA PRO A 51 16.85 2.54 3.37
C PRO A 51 17.81 2.07 2.28
N PHE A 52 17.26 1.40 1.28
CA PHE A 52 18.02 1.00 0.11
C PHE A 52 18.51 2.24 -0.62
N GLN A 53 19.83 2.40 -0.72
CA GLN A 53 20.44 3.49 -1.48
C GLN A 53 20.31 3.18 -2.97
N GLN A 54 19.40 3.90 -3.64
CA GLN A 54 19.11 3.65 -5.04
C GLN A 54 20.23 4.14 -5.95
N SER A 55 20.68 3.28 -6.87
CA SER A 55 21.39 3.72 -8.08
C SER A 55 20.36 4.13 -9.14
N SER A 56 20.48 5.33 -9.71
CA SER A 56 19.56 5.85 -10.74
C SER A 56 19.41 4.94 -11.97
N SER A 57 20.37 4.06 -12.22
CA SER A 57 20.40 3.12 -13.35
C SER A 57 19.70 1.78 -13.09
N PHE A 58 19.12 1.57 -11.90
CA PHE A 58 18.49 0.28 -11.60
C PHE A 58 17.19 0.09 -12.39
N LYS A 59 17.11 -1.02 -13.12
CA LYS A 59 15.92 -1.48 -13.84
C LYS A 59 15.60 -2.92 -13.49
N HIS A 60 14.32 -3.24 -13.40
CA HIS A 60 13.89 -4.63 -13.30
C HIS A 60 14.08 -5.35 -14.64
N SER A 61 14.27 -6.67 -14.63
CA SER A 61 14.35 -7.45 -15.86
C SER A 61 12.99 -7.48 -16.58
N ALA A 62 13.00 -7.52 -17.91
CA ALA A 62 11.80 -7.72 -18.72
C ALA A 62 10.98 -8.92 -18.24
N GLY A 63 9.65 -8.78 -18.19
CA GLY A 63 8.75 -9.82 -17.70
C GLY A 63 8.61 -9.91 -16.17
N THR A 64 9.34 -9.09 -15.41
CA THR A 64 9.13 -8.99 -13.96
C THR A 64 7.76 -8.36 -13.68
N LEU A 65 6.95 -8.99 -12.84
CA LEU A 65 5.71 -8.38 -12.35
C LEU A 65 6.06 -7.29 -11.34
N VAL A 66 5.62 -6.06 -11.61
CA VAL A 66 5.86 -4.91 -10.73
C VAL A 66 4.56 -4.32 -10.18
N THR A 67 4.69 -3.63 -9.05
CA THR A 67 3.60 -2.91 -8.40
C THR A 67 4.06 -1.51 -8.00
N PHE A 68 3.12 -0.57 -7.95
CA PHE A 68 3.39 0.78 -7.47
C PHE A 68 3.49 0.82 -5.95
N LYS A 69 4.27 1.78 -5.45
CA LYS A 69 4.36 2.07 -4.01
C LYS A 69 3.00 2.23 -3.32
N THR A 70 2.09 2.99 -3.94
CA THR A 70 0.76 3.28 -3.39
C THR A 70 -0.08 2.01 -3.26
N ASP A 71 -0.01 1.14 -4.26
CA ASP A 71 -0.74 -0.12 -4.28
C ASP A 71 -0.11 -1.13 -3.33
N ALA A 72 1.22 -1.20 -3.28
CA ALA A 72 1.96 -2.02 -2.33
C ALA A 72 1.53 -1.71 -0.88
N LYS A 73 1.51 -0.42 -0.51
CA LYS A 73 1.08 0.02 0.83
C LYS A 73 -0.40 -0.29 1.10
N ARG A 74 -1.28 -0.03 0.13
CA ARG A 74 -2.73 -0.19 0.29
C ARG A 74 -3.15 -1.66 0.35
N VAL A 75 -2.65 -2.47 -0.57
CA VAL A 75 -3.09 -3.86 -0.79
C VAL A 75 -2.38 -4.81 0.16
N PHE A 76 -1.07 -4.66 0.35
CA PHE A 76 -0.25 -5.56 1.16
C PHE A 76 -0.08 -5.09 2.61
N GLY A 77 -0.61 -3.90 2.96
CA GLY A 77 -0.53 -3.35 4.32
C GLY A 77 0.90 -2.97 4.73
N LEU A 78 1.76 -2.69 3.75
CA LEU A 78 3.14 -2.26 3.98
C LEU A 78 3.19 -0.78 4.39
N SER A 79 4.13 -0.44 5.26
CA SER A 79 4.40 0.93 5.68
C SER A 79 5.32 1.62 4.67
N GLU A 80 5.49 2.95 4.80
CA GLU A 80 6.48 3.67 4.00
C GLU A 80 7.89 3.13 4.24
N ARG A 81 8.20 2.86 5.51
CA ARG A 81 9.50 2.34 5.94
C ARG A 81 9.79 0.96 5.36
N ASP A 82 8.77 0.09 5.28
CA ASP A 82 8.88 -1.20 4.62
C ASP A 82 9.33 -1.03 3.16
N MET A 83 8.69 -0.11 2.43
CA MET A 83 8.97 0.13 1.01
C MET A 83 10.38 0.70 0.78
N GLU A 84 10.90 1.51 1.70
CA GLU A 84 12.26 2.06 1.62
C GLU A 84 13.35 0.98 1.65
N THR A 85 13.07 -0.18 2.23
CA THR A 85 14.05 -1.29 2.27
C THR A 85 14.15 -2.05 0.96
N LEU A 86 13.17 -1.90 0.06
CA LEU A 86 13.07 -2.64 -1.17
C LEU A 86 13.76 -1.92 -2.32
N ARG A 87 14.28 -2.70 -3.25
CA ARG A 87 14.79 -2.20 -4.53
C ARG A 87 13.63 -1.69 -5.36
N TYR A 88 13.76 -0.48 -5.87
CA TYR A 88 12.76 0.10 -6.75
C TYR A 88 13.41 0.76 -7.96
N GLU A 89 12.66 0.72 -9.05
CA GLU A 89 12.97 1.47 -10.26
C GLU A 89 12.19 2.78 -10.23
N ALA A 90 12.90 3.88 -10.48
CA ALA A 90 12.29 5.19 -10.62
C ALA A 90 12.00 5.46 -12.09
N CYS A 91 10.82 5.95 -12.41
CA CYS A 91 10.52 6.42 -13.75
C CYS A 91 11.21 7.79 -13.97
N PRO A 92 12.04 7.97 -15.01
CA PRO A 92 12.76 9.24 -15.23
C PRO A 92 11.87 10.48 -15.32
N TRP A 93 10.62 10.31 -15.77
CA TRP A 93 9.66 11.39 -16.01
C TRP A 93 8.47 11.39 -15.07
N SER A 94 8.51 10.56 -14.01
CA SER A 94 7.40 10.44 -13.07
C SER A 94 7.89 10.14 -11.66
N ILE A 95 7.18 10.66 -10.66
CA ILE A 95 7.41 10.35 -9.24
C ILE A 95 7.06 8.88 -8.91
N LYS A 96 6.50 8.15 -9.88
CA LYS A 96 6.14 6.73 -9.74
C LYS A 96 7.38 5.86 -9.55
N GLN A 97 7.29 4.99 -8.54
CA GLN A 97 8.29 4.01 -8.17
C GLN A 97 7.71 2.60 -8.37
N TYR A 98 8.47 1.74 -9.05
CA TYR A 98 8.09 0.36 -9.34
C TYR A 98 8.88 -0.60 -8.46
N TYR A 99 8.14 -1.49 -7.80
CA TYR A 99 8.69 -2.52 -6.92
C TYR A 99 8.39 -3.90 -7.50
N ALA A 100 9.33 -4.82 -7.42
CA ALA A 100 9.09 -6.20 -7.81
C ALA A 100 8.02 -6.82 -6.89
N LEU A 101 6.99 -7.42 -7.49
CA LEU A 101 5.87 -8.02 -6.76
C LEU A 101 6.32 -9.16 -5.84
N ALA A 102 7.34 -9.91 -6.28
CA ALA A 102 7.94 -11.00 -5.51
C ALA A 102 8.54 -10.49 -4.18
N ASP A 103 9.29 -9.39 -4.23
CA ASP A 103 9.93 -8.79 -3.06
C ASP A 103 8.89 -8.19 -2.10
N VAL A 104 7.87 -7.53 -2.65
CA VAL A 104 6.74 -6.99 -1.87
C VAL A 104 6.01 -8.11 -1.12
N ARG A 105 5.76 -9.25 -1.78
CA ARG A 105 5.14 -10.43 -1.14
C ARG A 105 6.06 -11.06 -0.10
N ALA A 106 7.36 -11.16 -0.37
CA ALA A 106 8.33 -11.68 0.57
C ALA A 106 8.37 -10.83 1.85
N LEU A 107 8.36 -9.50 1.71
CA LEU A 107 8.33 -8.57 2.83
C LEU A 107 7.02 -8.69 3.62
N GLN A 108 5.87 -8.78 2.94
CA GLN A 108 4.58 -9.01 3.58
C GLN A 108 4.59 -10.29 4.43
N ARG A 109 5.11 -11.40 3.88
CA ARG A 109 5.23 -12.68 4.59
C ARG A 109 6.10 -12.56 5.83
N ARG A 110 7.26 -11.89 5.73
CA ARG A 110 8.16 -11.66 6.87
C ARG A 110 7.48 -10.83 7.95
N LYS A 111 6.83 -9.74 7.56
CA LYS A 111 6.11 -8.86 8.50
C LYS A 111 4.93 -9.56 9.18
N PHE A 112 4.24 -10.46 8.46
CA PHE A 112 3.22 -11.33 9.05
C PHE A 112 3.81 -12.34 10.04
N SER A 113 4.91 -13.01 9.69
CA SER A 113 5.59 -13.94 10.61
C SER A 113 6.11 -13.25 11.88
N ALA A 114 6.43 -11.96 11.80
CA ALA A 114 6.82 -11.14 12.95
C ALA A 114 5.64 -10.67 13.82
N GLY A 115 4.40 -10.97 13.43
CA GLY A 115 3.20 -10.51 14.14
C GLY A 115 2.89 -9.02 13.98
N ALA A 116 3.59 -8.32 13.08
CA ALA A 116 3.40 -6.89 12.82
C ALA A 116 2.33 -6.60 11.75
N LEU A 117 1.71 -7.65 11.21
CA LEU A 117 0.53 -7.62 10.34
C LEU A 117 -0.55 -8.55 10.93
N PRO A 118 -1.81 -8.09 11.02
CA PRO A 118 -2.89 -8.90 11.61
C PRO A 118 -3.38 -10.02 10.68
N SER A 119 -3.19 -9.88 9.36
CA SER A 119 -3.63 -10.86 8.36
C SER A 119 -2.77 -10.78 7.10
N MET A 120 -2.63 -11.91 6.42
CA MET A 120 -2.05 -12.04 5.08
C MET A 120 -3.04 -11.67 3.97
N GLU A 121 -4.32 -11.53 4.29
CA GLU A 121 -5.34 -11.19 3.32
C GLU A 121 -5.05 -9.83 2.69
N LEU A 122 -5.09 -9.83 1.35
CA LEU A 122 -4.94 -8.62 0.55
C LEU A 122 -6.11 -7.68 0.86
N LYS A 123 -5.80 -6.43 1.21
CA LYS A 123 -6.82 -5.45 1.57
C LYS A 123 -7.48 -4.88 0.31
N GLY A 124 -8.79 -5.08 0.19
CA GLY A 124 -9.63 -4.52 -0.87
C GLY A 124 -10.11 -5.55 -1.90
N HIS A 125 -10.86 -5.09 -2.90
CA HIS A 125 -11.45 -5.91 -3.98
C HIS A 125 -10.43 -6.54 -4.96
N LEU A 126 -9.14 -6.54 -4.61
CA LEU A 126 -8.06 -7.08 -5.43
C LEU A 126 -7.76 -8.55 -5.05
N ARG A 127 -8.74 -9.44 -5.33
CA ARG A 127 -8.51 -10.90 -5.43
C ARG A 127 -7.88 -11.30 -6.79
N VAL A 128 -7.34 -10.34 -7.54
CA VAL A 128 -6.97 -10.49 -8.96
C VAL A 128 -5.46 -10.73 -9.15
N LEU A 129 -4.68 -10.83 -8.07
CA LEU A 129 -3.24 -11.07 -8.15
C LEU A 129 -2.84 -12.53 -8.41
N GLU A 130 -3.78 -13.48 -8.33
CA GLU A 130 -3.51 -14.91 -8.61
C GLU A 130 -3.95 -15.34 -10.01
N THR A 131 -4.85 -14.60 -10.65
CA THR A 131 -5.42 -14.98 -11.94
C THR A 131 -4.55 -14.63 -13.15
N LEU A 132 -3.46 -13.87 -12.99
CA LEU A 132 -2.55 -13.59 -14.11
C LEU A 132 -1.66 -14.78 -14.51
N SER A 133 -1.64 -15.85 -13.73
CA SER A 133 -1.02 -17.12 -14.15
C SER A 133 -1.92 -17.91 -15.12
N SER A 134 -3.21 -17.58 -15.24
CA SER A 134 -4.15 -18.20 -16.17
C SER A 134 -4.61 -17.18 -17.19
N GLY A 135 -4.11 -17.28 -18.43
CA GLY A 135 -4.37 -16.32 -19.50
C GLY A 135 -5.82 -15.84 -19.58
N GLY A 136 -6.03 -14.55 -19.37
CA GLY A 136 -7.37 -13.96 -19.33
C GLY A 136 -7.34 -12.46 -19.59
N HIS A 137 -8.09 -12.07 -20.61
CA HIS A 137 -8.31 -10.77 -21.23
C HIS A 137 -8.30 -9.50 -20.34
N ARG A 138 -7.82 -8.39 -20.95
CA ARG A 138 -7.64 -7.06 -20.36
C ARG A 138 -8.98 -6.39 -20.00
N GLY A 139 -9.19 -6.10 -18.72
CA GLY A 139 -10.17 -5.15 -18.22
C GLY A 139 -9.47 -3.97 -17.55
N LYS A 140 -9.90 -2.74 -17.87
CA LYS A 140 -9.37 -1.49 -17.30
C LYS A 140 -9.63 -1.44 -15.79
N SER A 141 -8.63 -1.75 -14.96
CA SER A 141 -8.28 -1.12 -13.66
C SER A 141 -7.51 -2.09 -12.74
N ASN A 142 -6.36 -1.60 -12.24
CA ASN A 142 -5.58 -2.14 -11.11
C ASN A 142 -5.07 -3.59 -11.24
N PHE A 143 -4.12 -3.81 -12.15
CA PHE A 143 -3.36 -5.06 -12.27
C PHE A 143 -1.87 -4.82 -11.95
N PRO A 144 -1.11 -5.82 -11.48
CA PRO A 144 0.34 -5.73 -11.46
C PRO A 144 0.81 -5.55 -12.90
N TYR A 145 1.67 -4.56 -13.09
CA TYR A 145 2.13 -4.18 -14.42
C TYR A 145 3.17 -5.22 -14.82
N ALA A 146 2.97 -5.88 -15.96
CA ALA A 146 4.07 -6.56 -16.62
C ALA A 146 5.11 -5.49 -16.97
N TYR A 147 6.35 -5.68 -16.53
CA TYR A 147 7.42 -4.76 -16.88
C TYR A 147 7.73 -4.91 -18.37
N ASP A 148 7.22 -3.95 -19.15
CA ASP A 148 7.64 -3.68 -20.51
C ASP A 148 8.52 -2.41 -20.47
N ASP A 149 9.74 -2.48 -21.00
CA ASP A 149 10.69 -1.34 -21.08
C ASP A 149 10.06 -0.07 -21.70
N ALA A 150 9.00 -0.24 -22.49
CA ALA A 150 8.25 0.84 -23.14
C ALA A 150 7.31 1.64 -22.22
N ALA A 151 6.92 1.12 -21.05
CA ALA A 151 5.91 1.78 -20.21
C ALA A 151 6.42 3.07 -19.51
N CYS A 152 7.75 3.22 -19.40
CA CYS A 152 8.40 4.45 -18.94
C CYS A 152 8.69 5.44 -20.09
N TYR A 153 8.45 5.02 -21.33
CA TYR A 153 8.54 5.80 -22.55
C TYR A 153 7.13 6.02 -23.12
N TYR A 154 6.34 6.89 -22.49
CA TYR A 154 5.31 7.56 -23.27
C TYR A 154 6.00 8.68 -24.05
N PRO A 155 6.10 8.61 -25.39
CA PRO A 155 6.45 9.80 -26.15
C PRO A 155 5.35 10.83 -25.91
N MET A 156 5.68 11.94 -25.27
CA MET A 156 4.87 13.15 -25.43
C MET A 156 4.83 13.44 -26.94
N TRP A 157 3.62 13.50 -27.48
CA TRP A 157 3.40 13.78 -28.89
C TRP A 157 4.07 15.11 -29.27
N ALA A 158 4.62 15.11 -30.49
CA ALA A 158 5.24 16.23 -31.18
C ALA A 158 4.26 17.41 -31.40
#